data_AF-A0A3B8V2I8-F1
#
_entry.id   AF-A0A3B8V2I8-F1
#
_cell.length_a   1.000
_cell.length_b   1.000
_cell.length_c   1.000
_cell.angle_alpha   90.00
_cell.angle_beta   90.00
_cell.angle_gamma   90.00
#
_symmetry.space_group_name_H-M   'P 1'
#
loop_
_entity.id
_entity.type
_entity.pdbx_description
1 polymer ?
#
loop_
_entity_poly.entity_id
_entity_poly.type
_entity_poly.pdbx_seq_one_letter_code
_entity_poly.pdbx_strand_id
1 'polypeptide(L)'
;MTLLSKRNPLGPLAALLLLPLLAFSTEVVAQHPGDIGLRVTEDRLEVDGPIGGEDTGGVFYAVFGDTGFPGYTSNPGFDAFPGTFPPGRVGFNVLSGLRRWDLKTGAWEEPELVPERMSISFITLERVVEDEPLEGFDLAVQPNGGWHRHLDFEILGDESGTRRSGMYRIDFSLYATMGIADSEPFTILFNYDATEAEIAAAIDSFDPSSPCPGDFDGNGVVDGADFGSMLAAFGTENPEFDLDGDGTVGGADVGLLLASWGVCP
;
A
#
# COMPACT_ATOMS: atom_id res chain seq x y z
N MET A 1 -7.95 42.96 87.91
CA MET A 1 -8.25 41.51 87.96
C MET A 1 -9.45 41.25 87.06
N THR A 2 -9.15 40.73 85.86
CA THR A 2 -9.90 39.71 85.10
C THR A 2 -11.21 39.20 85.75
N LEU A 3 -12.34 38.94 85.06
CA LEU A 3 -12.56 38.36 83.73
C LEU A 3 -14.10 38.29 83.45
N LEU A 4 -14.47 38.04 82.19
CA LEU A 4 -15.73 37.43 81.67
C LEU A 4 -16.77 38.36 81.01
N SER A 5 -16.71 38.44 79.67
CA SER A 5 -17.91 38.44 78.84
C SER A 5 -17.60 38.02 77.40
N LYS A 6 -18.07 36.83 76.99
CA LYS A 6 -18.91 36.57 75.80
C LYS A 6 -18.65 35.21 75.14
N ARG A 7 -19.70 34.39 75.22
CA ARG A 7 -20.36 33.57 74.19
C ARG A 7 -19.56 32.44 73.51
N ASN A 8 -20.02 31.22 73.79
CA ASN A 8 -19.80 30.02 72.97
C ASN A 8 -20.40 30.17 71.56
N PRO A 9 -19.75 29.61 70.53
CA PRO A 9 -20.22 29.56 69.14
C PRO A 9 -20.78 28.16 68.80
N LEU A 10 -21.91 28.07 68.10
CA LEU A 10 -22.32 26.83 67.42
C LEU A 10 -23.14 27.18 66.17
N GLY A 11 -22.58 26.88 65.00
CA GLY A 11 -23.25 26.77 63.71
C GLY A 11 -22.50 25.72 62.88
N PRO A 12 -23.18 24.81 62.18
CA PRO A 12 -22.56 23.60 61.64
C PRO A 12 -21.72 23.92 60.41
N LEU A 13 -20.45 23.50 60.42
CA LEU A 13 -19.63 23.44 59.22
C LEU A 13 -20.07 22.23 58.39
N ALA A 14 -20.70 22.49 57.24
CA ALA A 14 -20.88 21.50 56.19
C ALA A 14 -19.50 21.16 55.61
N ALA A 15 -19.02 19.94 55.87
CA ALA A 15 -17.82 19.41 55.24
C ALA A 15 -18.14 19.08 53.78
N LEU A 16 -17.71 19.94 52.86
CA LEU A 16 -17.77 19.69 51.42
C LEU A 16 -16.67 18.68 51.06
N LEU A 17 -17.04 17.42 50.87
CA LEU A 17 -16.16 16.38 50.34
C LEU A 17 -15.87 16.67 48.86
N LEU A 18 -14.72 17.29 48.60
CA LEU A 18 -14.14 17.38 47.25
C LEU A 18 -13.61 16.00 46.87
N LEU A 19 -14.40 15.24 46.12
CA LEU A 19 -13.92 14.07 45.37
C LEU A 19 -12.91 14.54 44.32
N PRO A 20 -11.70 13.94 44.24
CA PRO A 20 -10.80 14.22 43.13
C PRO A 20 -11.46 13.70 41.85
N LEU A 21 -11.77 14.63 40.95
CA LEU A 21 -12.17 14.30 39.58
C LEU A 21 -10.93 13.69 38.89
N LEU A 22 -10.88 12.36 38.81
CA LEU A 22 -9.92 11.67 37.95
C LEU A 22 -10.25 12.06 36.52
N ALA A 23 -9.53 13.04 35.98
CA ALA A 23 -9.51 13.31 34.56
C ALA A 23 -8.87 12.09 33.88
N PHE A 24 -9.69 11.22 33.31
CA PHE A 24 -9.22 10.28 32.31
C PHE A 24 -8.84 11.13 31.10
N SER A 25 -7.54 11.40 30.93
CA SER A 25 -7.01 11.74 29.62
C SER A 25 -7.24 10.51 28.75
N THR A 26 -8.24 10.56 27.88
CA THR A 26 -8.23 9.70 26.70
C THR A 26 -6.94 10.06 25.97
N GLU A 27 -5.92 9.20 26.04
CA GLU A 27 -4.81 9.30 25.11
C GLU A 27 -5.43 9.12 23.72
N VAL A 28 -5.60 10.23 23.00
CA VAL A 28 -5.79 10.19 21.56
C VAL A 28 -4.43 9.76 21.04
N VAL A 29 -4.23 8.44 20.92
CA VAL A 29 -3.05 7.89 20.29
C VAL A 29 -3.16 8.27 18.82
N ALA A 30 -2.35 9.25 18.41
CA ALA A 30 -2.26 9.64 17.01
C ALA A 30 -1.61 8.49 16.25
N GLN A 31 -2.34 7.89 15.30
CA GLN A 31 -1.71 7.05 14.29
C GLN A 31 -0.73 7.89 13.48
N HIS A 32 0.31 7.24 12.96
CA HIS A 32 1.37 7.91 12.21
C HIS A 32 0.87 8.23 10.79
N PRO A 33 0.75 9.52 10.41
CA PRO A 33 0.30 9.88 9.07
C PRO A 33 1.24 9.30 8.01
N GLY A 34 0.68 8.72 6.96
CA GLY A 34 1.43 8.06 5.90
C GLY A 34 1.59 6.55 6.07
N ASP A 35 1.36 6.00 7.26
CA ASP A 35 1.42 4.54 7.49
C ASP A 35 0.19 3.83 6.90
N ILE A 36 0.36 2.55 6.59
CA ILE A 36 -0.73 1.64 6.21
C ILE A 36 -1.54 1.33 7.47
N GLY A 37 -2.81 1.73 7.47
CA GLY A 37 -3.72 1.45 8.56
C GLY A 37 -4.14 -0.01 8.58
N LEU A 38 -4.20 -0.61 9.77
CA LEU A 38 -4.69 -1.98 9.94
C LEU A 38 -5.93 -2.05 10.83
N ARG A 39 -6.93 -2.82 10.38
CA ARG A 39 -8.15 -3.10 11.14
C ARG A 39 -8.63 -4.52 10.95
N VAL A 40 -9.62 -4.92 11.77
CA VAL A 40 -10.31 -6.20 11.65
C VAL A 40 -11.79 -5.93 11.37
N THR A 41 -12.29 -6.43 10.25
CA THR A 41 -13.69 -6.32 9.84
C THR A 41 -14.21 -7.71 9.53
N GLU A 42 -15.34 -8.10 10.12
CA GLU A 42 -15.96 -9.42 9.88
C GLU A 42 -14.96 -10.60 9.98
N ASP A 43 -14.15 -10.59 11.05
CA ASP A 43 -13.10 -11.58 11.33
C ASP A 43 -11.97 -11.69 10.28
N ARG A 44 -11.75 -10.64 9.47
CA ARG A 44 -10.67 -10.55 8.46
C ARG A 44 -9.76 -9.33 8.69
N LEU A 45 -8.46 -9.49 8.43
CA LEU A 45 -7.51 -8.38 8.37
C LEU A 45 -7.80 -7.48 7.18
N GLU A 46 -7.84 -6.17 7.39
CA GLU A 46 -7.98 -5.19 6.32
C GLU A 46 -6.88 -4.14 6.43
N VAL A 47 -6.29 -3.83 5.27
CA VAL A 47 -5.41 -2.68 5.09
C VAL A 47 -6.24 -1.49 4.63
N ASP A 48 -5.84 -0.28 5.05
CA ASP A 48 -6.56 0.95 4.78
C ASP A 48 -5.57 2.12 4.69
N GLY A 49 -5.98 3.20 4.05
CA GLY A 49 -5.22 4.45 4.01
C GLY A 49 -4.38 4.68 2.74
N PRO A 50 -3.28 5.45 2.83
CA PRO A 50 -2.48 5.73 4.03
C PRO A 50 -3.21 6.56 5.09
N ILE A 51 -2.83 6.39 6.35
CA ILE A 51 -3.43 7.10 7.49
C ILE A 51 -3.30 8.62 7.27
N GLY A 52 -4.43 9.31 7.35
CA GLY A 52 -4.50 10.75 7.13
C GLY A 52 -4.40 11.19 5.66
N GLY A 53 -4.35 10.25 4.72
CA GLY A 53 -4.44 10.46 3.28
C GLY A 53 -5.79 10.03 2.70
N GLU A 54 -5.87 10.05 1.37
CA GLU A 54 -6.98 9.46 0.62
C GLU A 54 -6.81 7.95 0.51
N ASP A 55 -7.91 7.23 0.38
CA ASP A 55 -7.90 5.78 0.16
C ASP A 55 -7.23 5.47 -1.18
N THR A 56 -6.28 4.53 -1.16
CA THR A 56 -5.49 4.11 -2.32
C THR A 56 -6.01 2.85 -2.98
N GLY A 57 -7.10 2.25 -2.48
CA GLY A 57 -7.61 0.98 -3.01
C GLY A 57 -6.63 -0.19 -2.85
N GLY A 58 -5.73 -0.11 -1.85
CA GLY A 58 -4.71 -1.13 -1.59
C GLY A 58 -3.39 -0.92 -2.32
N VAL A 59 -3.14 0.24 -2.93
CA VAL A 59 -1.87 0.56 -3.62
C VAL A 59 -1.11 1.66 -2.87
N PHE A 60 -0.14 1.26 -2.06
CA PHE A 60 0.65 2.19 -1.24
C PHE A 60 1.95 2.59 -1.92
N TYR A 61 2.55 3.69 -1.48
CA TYR A 61 3.72 4.28 -2.15
C TYR A 61 4.86 4.55 -1.16
N ALA A 62 6.06 4.13 -1.55
CA ALA A 62 7.30 4.24 -0.82
C ALA A 62 8.38 4.90 -1.70
N VAL A 63 9.32 5.60 -1.07
CA VAL A 63 10.43 6.27 -1.78
C VAL A 63 11.74 5.86 -1.15
N PHE A 64 12.62 5.22 -1.91
CA PHE A 64 13.95 4.91 -1.43
C PHE A 64 14.80 6.16 -1.24
N GLY A 65 15.57 6.20 -0.15
CA GLY A 65 16.43 7.33 0.18
C GLY A 65 15.74 8.43 0.99
N ASP A 66 14.44 8.32 1.27
CA ASP A 66 13.69 9.25 2.13
C ASP A 66 14.22 9.30 3.58
N THR A 67 14.84 8.22 4.03
CA THR A 67 15.54 8.09 5.32
C THR A 67 17.00 8.54 5.29
N GLY A 68 17.51 8.97 4.12
CA GLY A 68 18.89 9.44 3.91
C GLY A 68 19.88 8.39 3.42
N PHE A 69 19.44 7.14 3.18
CA PHE A 69 20.27 6.06 2.65
C PHE A 69 19.77 5.58 1.27
N PRO A 70 20.59 5.68 0.20
CA PRO A 70 20.17 5.27 -1.14
C PRO A 70 19.75 3.80 -1.22
N GLY A 71 18.57 3.56 -1.79
CA GLY A 71 18.01 2.22 -1.94
C GLY A 71 17.43 1.63 -0.66
N TYR A 72 17.25 2.45 0.39
CA TYR A 72 16.66 2.02 1.65
C TYR A 72 15.51 2.95 2.08
N THR A 73 14.45 2.37 2.61
CA THR A 73 13.33 3.08 3.24
C THR A 73 12.73 2.21 4.34
N SER A 74 12.17 2.85 5.36
CA SER A 74 11.36 2.18 6.39
C SER A 74 9.89 2.63 6.33
N ASN A 75 9.49 3.22 5.19
CA ASN A 75 8.17 3.74 4.94
C ASN A 75 7.52 3.05 3.72
N PRO A 76 6.18 2.93 3.68
CA PRO A 76 5.27 3.24 4.79
C PRO A 76 5.46 2.25 5.96
N GLY A 77 5.16 2.68 7.17
CA GLY A 77 4.95 1.77 8.29
C GLY A 77 3.57 1.11 8.22
N PHE A 78 3.27 0.27 9.20
CA PHE A 78 1.94 -0.32 9.40
C PHE A 78 1.47 0.00 10.80
N ASP A 79 0.26 0.54 10.96
CA ASP A 79 -0.25 1.06 12.24
C ASP A 79 -1.70 0.61 12.53
N ALA A 80 -1.83 -0.20 13.57
CA ALA A 80 -3.09 -0.64 14.15
C ALA A 80 -3.32 0.02 15.51
N PHE A 81 -4.50 0.62 15.69
CA PHE A 81 -4.92 1.19 16.97
C PHE A 81 -4.86 0.16 18.13
N PRO A 82 -4.64 0.63 19.37
CA PRO A 82 -4.87 -0.20 20.55
C PRO A 82 -6.27 -0.83 20.54
N GLY A 83 -6.34 -2.11 20.88
CA GLY A 83 -7.57 -2.89 20.89
C GLY A 83 -7.96 -3.52 19.55
N THR A 84 -7.26 -3.23 18.45
CA THR A 84 -7.53 -3.86 17.15
C THR A 84 -7.33 -5.38 17.21
N PHE A 85 -6.24 -5.83 17.82
CA PHE A 85 -5.87 -7.24 17.82
C PHE A 85 -5.97 -7.89 19.20
N PRO A 86 -6.42 -9.16 19.30
CA PRO A 86 -6.19 -9.98 20.47
C PRO A 86 -4.70 -10.40 20.55
N PRO A 87 -4.25 -10.97 21.69
CA PRO A 87 -2.88 -11.48 21.82
C PRO A 87 -2.56 -12.49 20.71
N GLY A 88 -1.47 -12.25 19.99
CA GLY A 88 -1.08 -13.04 18.83
C GLY A 88 0.06 -12.39 18.07
N ARG A 89 0.14 -12.67 16.78
CA ARG A 89 1.18 -12.20 15.86
C ARG A 89 0.55 -11.89 14.52
N VAL A 90 0.99 -10.79 13.92
CA VAL A 90 0.64 -10.38 12.56
C VAL A 90 1.91 -10.50 11.71
N GLY A 91 1.80 -11.10 10.54
CA GLY A 91 2.89 -11.25 9.59
C GLY A 91 2.44 -10.94 8.16
N PHE A 92 3.37 -11.10 7.22
CA PHE A 92 3.11 -10.86 5.81
C PHE A 92 3.59 -12.06 4.98
N ASN A 93 2.94 -12.23 3.82
CA ASN A 93 3.43 -13.05 2.72
C ASN A 93 3.68 -12.14 1.52
N VAL A 94 4.68 -12.49 0.73
CA VAL A 94 4.95 -11.89 -0.58
C VAL A 94 4.38 -12.82 -1.64
N LEU A 95 3.50 -12.28 -2.48
CA LEU A 95 2.65 -13.04 -3.39
C LEU A 95 3.29 -13.28 -4.77
N SER A 96 4.30 -12.50 -5.13
CA SER A 96 5.16 -12.71 -6.31
C SER A 96 6.57 -12.20 -6.05
N GLY A 97 7.52 -12.61 -6.89
CA GLY A 97 8.83 -11.96 -6.93
C GLY A 97 8.77 -10.47 -7.27
N LEU A 98 9.92 -9.80 -7.13
CA LEU A 98 10.06 -8.37 -7.35
C LEU A 98 9.76 -8.02 -8.81
N ARG A 99 8.91 -7.03 -9.05
CA ARG A 99 8.63 -6.52 -10.41
C ARG A 99 9.10 -5.09 -10.56
N ARG A 100 9.50 -4.70 -11.77
CA ARG A 100 9.87 -3.33 -12.15
C ARG A 100 9.03 -2.88 -13.34
N TRP A 101 8.56 -1.64 -13.32
CA TRP A 101 7.82 -1.06 -14.43
C TRP A 101 8.73 -0.86 -15.66
N ASP A 102 8.28 -1.28 -16.84
CA ASP A 102 8.90 -0.94 -18.11
C ASP A 102 8.04 0.08 -18.86
N LEU A 103 8.50 1.33 -18.83
CA LEU A 103 7.84 2.44 -19.51
C LEU A 103 7.71 2.25 -21.02
N LYS A 104 8.55 1.41 -21.65
CA LYS A 104 8.48 1.18 -23.10
C LYS A 104 7.35 0.25 -23.49
N THR A 105 7.05 -0.73 -22.65
CA THR A 105 6.01 -1.74 -22.89
C THR A 105 4.71 -1.38 -22.19
N GLY A 106 4.75 -0.50 -21.19
CA GLY A 106 3.58 -0.19 -20.37
C GLY A 106 3.18 -1.38 -19.48
N ALA A 107 4.15 -2.21 -19.08
CA ALA A 107 3.90 -3.40 -18.30
C ALA A 107 4.93 -3.58 -17.18
N TRP A 108 4.54 -4.34 -16.16
CA TRP A 108 5.45 -4.79 -15.10
C TRP A 108 6.29 -5.97 -15.60
N GLU A 109 7.62 -5.83 -15.58
CA GLU A 109 8.56 -6.91 -15.90
C GLU A 109 8.24 -8.16 -15.08
N GLU A 110 8.33 -9.34 -15.69
CA GLU A 110 8.23 -10.61 -14.96
C GLU A 110 9.42 -10.75 -14.00
N PRO A 111 9.22 -11.35 -12.80
CA PRO A 111 10.25 -11.38 -11.76
C PRO A 111 11.61 -11.90 -12.24
N GLU A 112 11.63 -12.93 -13.09
CA GLU A 112 12.87 -13.54 -13.60
C GLU A 112 13.66 -12.62 -14.54
N LEU A 113 13.06 -11.51 -14.99
CA LEU A 113 13.69 -10.47 -15.81
C LEU A 113 14.18 -9.29 -14.97
N VAL A 114 13.89 -9.27 -13.66
CA VAL A 114 14.33 -8.24 -12.72
C VAL A 114 15.57 -8.74 -11.95
N PRO A 115 16.80 -8.35 -12.34
CA PRO A 115 18.02 -8.79 -11.65
C PRO A 115 18.19 -8.21 -10.24
N GLU A 116 17.47 -7.16 -9.87
CA GLU A 116 17.42 -6.63 -8.50
C GLU A 116 16.61 -7.54 -7.57
N ARG A 117 16.86 -7.43 -6.27
CA ARG A 117 16.09 -8.14 -5.23
C ARG A 117 15.64 -7.18 -4.15
N MET A 118 14.65 -7.55 -3.35
CA MET A 118 14.23 -6.75 -2.20
C MET A 118 14.55 -7.46 -0.89
N SER A 119 15.36 -6.85 -0.03
CA SER A 119 15.43 -7.26 1.37
C SER A 119 14.30 -6.60 2.16
N ILE A 120 13.56 -7.41 2.93
CA ILE A 120 12.57 -6.97 3.90
C ILE A 120 13.03 -7.46 5.27
N SER A 121 13.27 -6.54 6.18
CA SER A 121 13.83 -6.88 7.49
C SER A 121 13.17 -6.15 8.66
N PHE A 122 13.38 -6.71 9.85
CA PHE A 122 13.01 -6.10 11.12
C PHE A 122 13.93 -6.62 12.23
N ILE A 123 14.80 -5.75 12.75
CA ILE A 123 15.83 -6.10 13.75
C ILE A 123 16.77 -7.19 13.22
N THR A 124 16.55 -8.46 13.58
CA THR A 124 17.37 -9.61 13.13
C THR A 124 16.62 -10.53 12.18
N LEU A 125 15.35 -10.24 11.90
CA LEU A 125 14.56 -10.99 10.93
C LEU A 125 14.80 -10.40 9.56
N GLU A 126 15.02 -11.26 8.57
CA GLU A 126 15.25 -10.86 7.19
C GLU A 126 14.65 -11.90 6.24
N ARG A 127 14.11 -11.39 5.13
CA ARG A 127 13.66 -12.14 3.97
C ARG A 127 14.09 -11.39 2.73
N VAL A 128 14.60 -12.11 1.74
CA VAL A 128 14.98 -11.55 0.44
C VAL A 128 13.99 -12.06 -0.59
N VAL A 129 13.25 -11.14 -1.19
CA VAL A 129 12.35 -11.42 -2.30
C VAL A 129 13.19 -11.55 -3.56
N GLU A 130 13.10 -12.72 -4.18
CA GLU A 130 13.71 -13.06 -5.46
C GLU A 130 12.58 -13.22 -6.50
N ASP A 131 12.55 -14.32 -7.24
CA ASP A 131 11.58 -14.52 -8.34
C ASP A 131 10.24 -15.12 -7.85
N GLU A 132 10.28 -15.92 -6.80
CA GLU A 132 9.15 -16.73 -6.33
C GLU A 132 8.41 -16.11 -5.13
N PRO A 133 7.12 -16.45 -4.93
CA PRO A 133 6.39 -16.10 -3.72
C PRO A 133 7.11 -16.58 -2.46
N LEU A 134 7.02 -15.79 -1.40
CA LEU A 134 7.80 -15.98 -0.18
C LEU A 134 6.97 -15.75 1.08
N GLU A 135 6.98 -16.72 1.99
CA GLU A 135 6.49 -16.52 3.35
C GLU A 135 7.43 -15.58 4.12
N GLY A 136 6.87 -14.51 4.68
CA GLY A 136 7.60 -13.50 5.41
C GLY A 136 8.00 -13.95 6.81
N PHE A 137 7.83 -13.02 7.75
CA PHE A 137 7.88 -13.28 9.18
C PHE A 137 6.73 -12.56 9.86
N ASP A 138 6.45 -12.94 11.10
CA ASP A 138 5.44 -12.32 11.93
C ASP A 138 6.06 -11.60 13.13
N LEU A 139 5.32 -10.64 13.68
CA LEU A 139 5.73 -9.84 14.84
C LEU A 139 4.62 -9.84 15.88
N ALA A 140 5.00 -9.90 17.15
CA ALA A 140 4.06 -9.96 18.25
C ALA A 140 3.20 -8.69 18.34
N VAL A 141 1.91 -8.89 18.62
CA VAL A 141 0.96 -7.84 19.00
C VAL A 141 1.29 -7.30 20.40
N GLN A 142 1.16 -5.99 20.58
CA GLN A 142 1.42 -5.36 21.87
C GLN A 142 0.36 -5.78 22.91
N PRO A 143 0.66 -5.73 24.22
CA PRO A 143 -0.30 -6.14 25.25
C PRO A 143 -1.64 -5.39 25.24
N ASN A 144 -1.66 -4.16 24.71
CA ASN A 144 -2.86 -3.35 24.54
C ASN A 144 -3.63 -3.64 23.24
N GLY A 145 -3.20 -4.62 22.45
CA GLY A 145 -3.80 -4.98 21.16
C GLY A 145 -3.35 -4.13 19.96
N GLY A 146 -2.50 -3.12 20.18
CA GLY A 146 -1.95 -2.30 19.10
C GLY A 146 -0.79 -3.00 18.38
N TRP A 147 -0.53 -2.58 17.13
CA TRP A 147 0.58 -3.10 16.34
C TRP A 147 1.08 -2.00 15.40
N HIS A 148 2.23 -1.42 15.72
CA HIS A 148 2.86 -0.37 14.92
C HIS A 148 4.27 -0.78 14.55
N ARG A 149 4.56 -1.01 13.27
CA ARG A 149 5.84 -1.55 12.79
C ARG A 149 6.27 -0.84 11.52
N HIS A 150 7.52 -0.40 11.51
CA HIS A 150 8.22 0.00 10.29
C HIS A 150 9.13 -1.16 9.91
N LEU A 151 8.84 -1.80 8.79
CA LEU A 151 9.74 -2.80 8.20
C LEU A 151 10.79 -2.05 7.39
N ASP A 152 11.99 -2.60 7.39
CA ASP A 152 13.11 -2.07 6.62
C ASP A 152 13.09 -2.69 5.22
N PHE A 153 12.95 -1.86 4.20
CA PHE A 153 13.02 -2.25 2.79
C PHE A 153 14.34 -1.77 2.20
N GLU A 154 15.12 -2.69 1.63
CA GLU A 154 16.34 -2.36 0.89
C GLU A 154 16.31 -3.00 -0.50
N ILE A 155 16.38 -2.18 -1.54
CA ILE A 155 16.64 -2.70 -2.89
C ILE A 155 18.09 -3.15 -2.98
N LEU A 156 18.29 -4.42 -3.28
CA LEU A 156 19.59 -5.02 -3.54
C LEU A 156 19.85 -4.96 -5.05
N GLY A 157 21.07 -4.57 -5.42
CA GLY A 157 21.47 -4.55 -6.83
C GLY A 157 21.59 -5.95 -7.43
N ASP A 158 21.84 -5.98 -8.73
CA ASP A 158 22.19 -7.15 -9.51
C ASP A 158 23.51 -7.82 -9.02
N GLU A 159 23.98 -8.85 -9.74
CA GLU A 159 25.25 -9.52 -9.41
C GLU A 159 26.47 -8.58 -9.36
N SER A 160 26.40 -7.42 -10.04
CA SER A 160 27.44 -6.38 -10.01
C SER A 160 27.26 -5.37 -8.87
N GLY A 161 26.15 -5.43 -8.15
CA GLY A 161 25.73 -4.46 -7.14
C GLY A 161 25.05 -3.21 -7.72
N THR A 162 24.69 -3.23 -9.00
CA THR A 162 24.03 -2.12 -9.68
C THR A 162 22.52 -2.21 -9.49
N ARG A 163 21.87 -1.08 -9.19
CA ARG A 163 20.42 -0.95 -9.07
C ARG A 163 19.91 -0.10 -10.23
N ARG A 164 18.95 -0.58 -11.03
CA ARG A 164 18.32 0.24 -12.07
C ARG A 164 17.36 1.25 -11.44
N SER A 165 17.42 2.50 -11.88
CA SER A 165 16.36 3.46 -11.56
C SER A 165 15.00 2.97 -12.09
N GLY A 166 13.93 3.30 -11.39
CA GLY A 166 12.56 3.03 -11.82
C GLY A 166 11.59 2.74 -10.69
N MET A 167 10.37 2.39 -11.10
CA MET A 167 9.30 1.98 -10.19
C MET A 167 9.33 0.47 -10.01
N TYR A 168 9.35 0.04 -8.75
CA TYR A 168 9.28 -1.37 -8.37
C TYR A 168 7.97 -1.64 -7.63
N ARG A 169 7.52 -2.89 -7.60
CA ARG A 169 6.37 -3.29 -6.77
C ARG A 169 6.58 -4.63 -6.09
N ILE A 170 5.91 -4.78 -4.95
CA ILE A 170 5.72 -6.07 -4.27
C ILE A 170 4.26 -6.17 -3.87
N ASP A 171 3.67 -7.32 -4.17
CA ASP A 171 2.31 -7.67 -3.79
C ASP A 171 2.34 -8.51 -2.51
N PHE A 172 1.56 -8.09 -1.52
CA PHE A 172 1.54 -8.64 -0.18
C PHE A 172 0.17 -9.17 0.20
N SER A 173 0.13 -10.11 1.13
CA SER A 173 -1.02 -10.31 2.02
C SER A 173 -0.55 -10.31 3.47
N LEU A 174 -1.42 -9.89 4.39
CA LEU A 174 -1.18 -10.01 5.82
C LEU A 174 -1.89 -11.22 6.39
N TYR A 175 -1.27 -11.91 7.34
CA TYR A 175 -1.87 -13.02 8.07
C TYR A 175 -1.79 -12.79 9.58
N ALA A 176 -2.67 -13.49 10.31
CA ALA A 176 -2.75 -13.44 11.76
C ALA A 176 -2.75 -14.84 12.38
N THR A 177 -2.00 -15.01 13.48
CA THR A 177 -1.90 -16.30 14.21
C THR A 177 -3.03 -16.50 15.25
N MET A 178 -4.01 -15.60 15.27
CA MET A 178 -5.06 -15.53 16.30
C MET A 178 -6.48 -15.64 15.75
N GLY A 179 -6.67 -16.47 14.71
CA GLY A 179 -7.99 -16.82 14.20
C GLY A 179 -8.71 -15.70 13.45
N ILE A 180 -7.95 -14.74 12.93
CA ILE A 180 -8.42 -13.70 12.01
C ILE A 180 -7.99 -14.15 10.60
N ALA A 181 -8.91 -14.07 9.64
CA ALA A 181 -8.61 -14.39 8.25
C ALA A 181 -7.60 -13.41 7.64
N ASP A 182 -6.82 -13.92 6.69
CA ASP A 182 -5.80 -13.15 5.96
C ASP A 182 -6.43 -11.97 5.21
N SER A 183 -5.64 -10.93 4.97
CA SER A 183 -6.09 -9.79 4.19
C SER A 183 -6.27 -10.14 2.73
N GLU A 184 -7.07 -9.34 2.04
CA GLU A 184 -6.97 -9.25 0.59
C GLU A 184 -5.55 -8.80 0.18
N PRO A 185 -5.09 -9.16 -1.03
CA PRO A 185 -3.84 -8.65 -1.57
C PRO A 185 -3.79 -7.13 -1.60
N PHE A 186 -2.60 -6.58 -1.39
CA PHE A 186 -2.32 -5.15 -1.55
C PHE A 186 -0.89 -4.97 -2.06
N THR A 187 -0.61 -3.83 -2.67
CA THR A 187 0.67 -3.56 -3.32
C THR A 187 1.38 -2.41 -2.63
N ILE A 188 2.71 -2.50 -2.51
CA ILE A 188 3.55 -1.34 -2.22
C ILE A 188 4.40 -1.06 -3.46
N LEU A 189 4.26 0.15 -3.99
CA LEU A 189 5.10 0.71 -5.04
C LEU A 189 6.32 1.38 -4.42
N PHE A 190 7.50 1.07 -4.93
CA PHE A 190 8.77 1.61 -4.48
C PHE A 190 9.42 2.43 -5.59
N ASN A 191 9.59 3.73 -5.35
CA ASN A 191 10.33 4.60 -6.24
C ASN A 191 11.83 4.55 -5.90
N TYR A 192 12.64 4.09 -6.86
CA TYR A 192 14.09 4.25 -6.83
C TYR A 192 14.54 5.17 -7.97
N ASP A 193 14.61 6.48 -7.71
CA ASP A 193 15.07 7.49 -8.69
C ASP A 193 14.31 7.44 -10.03
N ALA A 194 13.02 7.10 -9.98
CA ALA A 194 12.14 7.04 -11.14
C ALA A 194 11.81 8.45 -11.66
N THR A 195 11.59 8.56 -12.96
CA THR A 195 11.13 9.84 -13.54
C THR A 195 9.65 10.07 -13.26
N GLU A 196 9.20 11.32 -13.23
CA GLU A 196 7.77 11.67 -13.04
C GLU A 196 6.84 10.94 -14.02
N ALA A 197 7.27 10.77 -15.28
CA ALA A 197 6.48 10.05 -16.29
C ALA A 197 6.36 8.56 -15.97
N GLU A 198 7.43 7.96 -15.42
CA GLU A 198 7.45 6.56 -15.01
C GLU A 198 6.61 6.32 -13.75
N ILE A 199 6.67 7.24 -12.78
CA ILE A 199 5.83 7.22 -11.57
C ILE A 199 4.35 7.29 -11.97
N ALA A 200 3.98 8.25 -12.81
CA ALA A 200 2.59 8.43 -13.25
C ALA A 200 2.08 7.19 -13.98
N ALA A 201 2.85 6.64 -14.94
CA ALA A 201 2.45 5.45 -15.69
C ALA A 201 2.31 4.20 -14.80
N ALA A 202 3.22 4.01 -13.83
CA ALA A 202 3.14 2.88 -12.92
C ALA A 202 1.94 2.96 -11.97
N ILE A 203 1.57 4.15 -11.50
CA ILE A 203 0.37 4.35 -10.68
C ILE A 203 -0.90 4.17 -11.51
N ASP A 204 -0.92 4.69 -12.74
CA ASP A 204 -2.05 4.56 -13.67
C ASP A 204 -2.33 3.09 -14.02
N SER A 205 -1.31 2.21 -13.96
CA SER A 205 -1.45 0.74 -14.08
C SER A 205 -2.12 0.02 -12.91
N PHE A 206 -2.83 0.77 -12.06
CA PHE A 206 -3.74 0.23 -11.06
C PHE A 206 -5.10 0.92 -11.11
N ASP A 207 -5.30 1.89 -12.01
CA ASP A 207 -6.59 2.52 -12.18
C ASP A 207 -7.44 1.60 -13.09
N PRO A 208 -8.47 0.91 -12.55
CA PRO A 208 -9.33 0.05 -13.35
C PRO A 208 -10.17 0.84 -14.37
N SER A 209 -10.14 2.17 -14.28
CA SER A 209 -10.76 3.09 -15.24
C SER A 209 -9.77 3.70 -16.21
N SER A 210 -8.47 3.39 -16.10
CA SER A 210 -7.51 3.78 -17.12
C SER A 210 -7.98 3.19 -18.44
N PRO A 211 -8.14 4.02 -19.49
CA PRO A 211 -8.53 3.50 -20.79
C PRO A 211 -7.56 2.39 -21.17
N CYS A 212 -8.09 1.28 -21.66
CA CYS A 212 -7.30 0.29 -22.39
C CYS A 212 -7.64 0.40 -23.87
N PRO A 213 -7.09 1.40 -24.59
CA PRO A 213 -7.40 1.58 -26.01
C PRO A 213 -6.96 0.34 -26.77
N GLY A 214 -7.94 -0.37 -27.30
CA GLY A 214 -7.72 -1.62 -28.01
C GLY A 214 -8.26 -2.87 -27.32
N ASP A 215 -8.73 -2.83 -26.07
CA ASP A 215 -9.47 -3.94 -25.44
C ASP A 215 -10.96 -3.79 -25.77
N PHE A 216 -11.34 -4.32 -26.94
CA PHE A 216 -12.68 -4.16 -27.49
C PHE A 216 -13.66 -5.18 -26.93
N ASP A 217 -13.17 -6.32 -26.43
CA ASP A 217 -14.04 -7.32 -25.79
C ASP A 217 -14.13 -7.16 -24.26
N GLY A 218 -13.34 -6.26 -23.68
CA GLY A 218 -13.39 -5.83 -22.29
C GLY A 218 -12.83 -6.87 -21.33
N ASN A 219 -11.93 -7.74 -21.79
CA ASN A 219 -11.39 -8.84 -21.00
C ASN A 219 -10.14 -8.44 -20.16
N GLY A 220 -9.68 -7.19 -20.29
CA GLY A 220 -8.49 -6.67 -19.60
C GLY A 220 -7.17 -7.01 -20.30
N VAL A 221 -7.19 -7.45 -21.57
CA VAL A 221 -6.01 -7.77 -22.37
C VAL A 221 -6.27 -7.37 -23.83
N VAL A 222 -5.37 -6.58 -24.41
CA VAL A 222 -5.34 -6.32 -25.86
C VAL A 222 -4.61 -7.46 -26.56
N ASP A 223 -5.33 -8.32 -27.26
CA ASP A 223 -4.75 -9.47 -27.93
C ASP A 223 -5.30 -9.74 -29.36
N GLY A 224 -5.15 -10.99 -29.81
CA GLY A 224 -5.60 -11.41 -31.13
C GLY A 224 -7.11 -11.34 -31.33
N ALA A 225 -7.91 -11.44 -30.26
CA ALA A 225 -9.35 -11.26 -30.30
C ALA A 225 -9.71 -9.82 -30.65
N ASP A 226 -9.07 -8.85 -30.01
CA ASP A 226 -9.27 -7.43 -30.29
C ASP A 226 -8.79 -7.04 -31.67
N PHE A 227 -7.60 -7.54 -32.06
CA PHE A 227 -7.10 -7.31 -33.40
C PHE A 227 -8.02 -7.92 -34.47
N GLY A 228 -8.58 -9.10 -34.21
CA GLY A 228 -9.59 -9.71 -35.07
C GLY A 228 -10.84 -8.84 -35.20
N SER A 229 -11.28 -8.23 -34.10
CA SER A 229 -12.42 -7.30 -34.06
C SER A 229 -12.14 -6.03 -34.86
N MET A 230 -10.96 -5.41 -34.69
CA MET A 230 -10.54 -4.25 -35.47
C MET A 230 -10.42 -4.56 -36.97
N LEU A 231 -9.86 -5.71 -37.34
CA LEU A 231 -9.76 -6.13 -38.74
C LEU A 231 -11.13 -6.31 -39.40
N ALA A 232 -12.14 -6.76 -38.64
CA ALA A 232 -13.51 -6.84 -39.15
C ALA A 232 -14.13 -5.46 -39.42
N ALA A 233 -13.65 -4.41 -38.74
CA ALA A 233 -14.05 -3.02 -38.93
C ALA A 233 -13.14 -2.22 -39.88
N PHE A 234 -12.08 -2.82 -40.43
CA PHE A 234 -11.09 -2.12 -41.25
C PHE A 234 -11.71 -1.46 -42.50
N GLY A 235 -11.39 -0.19 -42.71
CA GLY A 235 -11.92 0.64 -43.80
C GLY A 235 -13.35 1.15 -43.56
N THR A 236 -13.89 1.00 -42.35
CA THR A 236 -15.19 1.57 -41.95
C THR A 236 -15.01 2.86 -41.14
N GLU A 237 -16.11 3.57 -40.89
CA GLU A 237 -16.16 4.76 -40.02
C GLU A 237 -16.65 4.40 -38.61
N ASN A 238 -16.41 3.17 -38.13
CA ASN A 238 -16.86 2.77 -36.80
C ASN A 238 -15.98 3.45 -35.72
N PRO A 239 -16.54 4.38 -34.92
CA PRO A 239 -15.77 5.15 -33.94
C PRO A 239 -15.21 4.30 -32.79
N GLU A 240 -15.71 3.08 -32.59
CA GLU A 240 -15.20 2.16 -31.57
C GLU A 240 -13.78 1.68 -31.88
N PHE A 241 -13.45 1.52 -33.17
CA PHE A 241 -12.16 1.00 -33.63
C PHE A 241 -11.25 2.10 -34.24
N ASP A 242 -11.73 3.34 -34.28
CA ASP A 242 -11.03 4.55 -34.73
C ASP A 242 -10.27 5.16 -33.53
N LEU A 243 -9.10 4.61 -33.26
CA LEU A 243 -8.26 4.94 -32.11
C LEU A 243 -7.53 6.28 -32.30
N ASP A 244 -7.23 6.68 -33.54
CA ASP A 244 -6.59 7.97 -33.82
C ASP A 244 -7.59 9.12 -34.09
N GLY A 245 -8.88 8.78 -34.28
CA GLY A 245 -9.98 9.72 -34.42
C GLY A 245 -10.02 10.42 -35.77
N ASP A 246 -9.40 9.86 -36.82
CA ASP A 246 -9.38 10.45 -38.15
C ASP A 246 -10.68 10.22 -38.96
N GLY A 247 -11.59 9.41 -38.41
CA GLY A 247 -12.88 9.06 -38.99
C GLY A 247 -12.86 7.80 -39.84
N THR A 248 -11.75 7.07 -39.93
CA THR A 248 -11.65 5.80 -40.67
C THR A 248 -10.75 4.80 -39.95
N VAL A 249 -11.28 3.61 -39.65
CA VAL A 249 -10.50 2.50 -39.09
C VAL A 249 -9.45 2.03 -40.11
N GLY A 250 -8.19 2.36 -39.87
CA GLY A 250 -7.10 2.22 -40.82
C GLY A 250 -5.80 1.70 -40.22
N GLY A 251 -4.71 1.88 -40.97
CA GLY A 251 -3.40 1.37 -40.56
C GLY A 251 -2.81 2.08 -39.34
N ALA A 252 -3.25 3.32 -39.07
CA ALA A 252 -2.83 4.08 -37.91
C ALA A 252 -3.43 3.49 -36.63
N ASP A 253 -4.73 3.15 -36.64
CA ASP A 253 -5.41 2.47 -35.53
C ASP A 253 -4.81 1.09 -35.24
N VAL A 254 -4.49 0.33 -36.28
CA VAL A 254 -3.76 -0.94 -36.13
C VAL A 254 -2.41 -0.70 -35.44
N GLY A 255 -1.70 0.38 -35.78
CA GLY A 255 -0.46 0.76 -35.13
C GLY A 255 -0.66 1.07 -33.64
N LEU A 256 -1.74 1.77 -33.28
CA LEU A 256 -2.09 2.09 -31.89
C LEU A 256 -2.49 0.84 -31.10
N LEU A 257 -3.32 -0.04 -31.66
CA LEU A 257 -3.69 -1.31 -31.01
C LEU A 257 -2.46 -2.19 -30.74
N LEU A 258 -1.57 -2.33 -31.72
CA LEU A 258 -0.34 -3.11 -31.56
C LEU A 258 0.64 -2.47 -30.56
N ALA A 259 0.57 -1.15 -30.36
CA ALA A 259 1.35 -0.47 -29.33
C ALA A 259 0.84 -0.76 -27.92
N SER A 260 -0.45 -1.09 -27.78
CA SER A 260 -1.09 -1.45 -26.51
C SER A 260 -1.15 -2.96 -26.26
N TRP A 261 -0.49 -3.79 -27.07
CA TRP A 261 -0.62 -5.25 -26.99
C TRP A 261 -0.17 -5.82 -25.65
N GLY A 262 -1.04 -6.59 -24.99
CA GLY A 262 -0.79 -7.18 -23.69
C GLY A 262 -1.89 -6.88 -22.67
N VAL A 263 -1.61 -7.16 -21.40
CA VAL A 263 -2.55 -6.93 -20.30
C VAL A 263 -2.77 -5.42 -20.14
N CYS A 264 -4.03 -5.03 -19.98
CA CYS A 264 -4.40 -3.65 -19.71
C CYS A 264 -3.78 -3.17 -18.38
N PRO A 265 -3.39 -1.89 -18.27
CA PRO A 265 -2.98 -1.30 -17.01
C PRO A 265 -4.10 -1.39 -15.96
#